data_AF-K9Z189-F1
#
_entry.id   AF-K9Z189-F1
#
_cell.length_a   1.000
_cell.length_b   1.000
_cell.length_c   1.000
_cell.angle_alpha   90.00
_cell.angle_beta   90.00
_cell.angle_gamma   90.00
#
_symmetry.space_group_name_H-M   'P 1'
#
loop_
_entity.id
_entity.type
_entity.pdbx_description
1 polymer ?
#
loop_
_entity_poly.entity_id
_entity_poly.type
_entity_poly.pdbx_seq_one_letter_code
_entity_poly.pdbx_strand_id
1 'polypeptide(L)'
;MLNSDINFPLPDGTKPDYDGLVRFLIEPLLESPELLNFDCELVPSTKRVWIRLAFEENDKGRIYGRGGRNIQAVKTVLQTAANIVGDTLYLEIYDEQGRNRSRNSRPPITSSSPNKESGDAYSKKPVRRRRRTIKPQF
;
A
#
# COMPACT_ATOMS: atom_id res chain seq x y z
N MET A 1 23.48 -9.69 -11.13
CA MET A 1 23.23 -10.29 -9.80
C MET A 1 23.73 -9.31 -8.77
N LEU A 2 22.86 -8.51 -8.17
CA LEU A 2 23.21 -7.60 -7.06
C LEU A 2 22.07 -7.64 -6.05
N ASN A 3 22.00 -8.75 -5.31
CA ASN A 3 21.32 -8.81 -4.02
C ASN A 3 22.42 -9.12 -3.01
N SER A 4 23.24 -8.13 -2.70
CA SER A 4 24.02 -8.15 -1.47
C SER A 4 23.06 -7.71 -0.38
N ASP A 5 22.67 -8.67 0.46
CA ASP A 5 21.89 -8.44 1.66
C ASP A 5 22.42 -7.18 2.35
N ILE A 6 21.58 -6.14 2.41
CA ILE A 6 21.93 -4.91 3.11
C ILE A 6 21.88 -5.25 4.60
N ASN A 7 22.96 -5.82 5.09
CA ASN A 7 23.17 -6.06 6.50
C ASN A 7 23.59 -4.73 7.11
N PHE A 8 22.62 -3.93 7.55
CA PHE A 8 22.88 -2.81 8.44
C PHE A 8 23.26 -3.43 9.79
N PRO A 9 24.53 -3.36 10.23
CA PRO A 9 24.89 -3.81 11.56
C PRO A 9 24.32 -2.77 12.54
N LEU A 10 23.06 -2.92 12.89
CA LEU A 10 22.48 -2.20 14.02
C LEU A 10 23.14 -2.77 15.28
N PRO A 11 23.57 -1.93 16.24
CA PRO A 11 24.16 -2.41 17.47
C PRO A 11 23.17 -3.37 18.16
N ASP A 12 23.64 -4.58 18.45
CA ASP A 12 22.86 -5.65 19.08
C ASP A 12 22.17 -5.11 20.33
N GLY A 13 20.86 -4.85 20.22
CA GLY A 13 20.03 -4.38 21.33
C GLY A 13 19.23 -3.11 21.10
N THR A 14 19.50 -2.30 20.07
CA THR A 14 18.63 -1.15 19.75
C THR A 14 17.44 -1.60 18.90
N LYS A 15 16.31 -1.86 19.56
CA LYS A 15 15.02 -2.00 18.88
C LYS A 15 14.74 -0.73 18.06
N PRO A 16 14.15 -0.84 16.85
CA PRO A 16 13.74 0.33 16.10
C PRO A 16 12.79 1.19 16.92
N ASP A 17 13.00 2.51 16.92
CA ASP A 17 12.05 3.45 17.49
C ASP A 17 10.84 3.59 16.57
N TYR A 18 9.86 2.71 16.77
CA TYR A 18 8.65 2.69 15.95
C TYR A 18 7.77 3.94 16.16
N ASP A 19 7.77 4.52 17.37
CA ASP A 19 7.01 5.75 17.66
C ASP A 19 7.62 6.92 16.87
N GLY A 20 8.92 7.17 17.04
CA GLY A 20 9.61 8.24 16.32
C GLY A 20 9.54 8.09 14.81
N LEU A 21 9.67 6.84 14.31
CA LEU A 21 9.59 6.57 12.87
C LEU A 21 8.18 6.82 12.32
N VAL A 22 7.13 6.40 13.03
CA VAL A 22 5.76 6.64 12.60
C VAL A 22 5.43 8.13 12.61
N ARG A 23 5.79 8.84 13.69
CA ARG A 23 5.59 10.29 13.78
C ARG A 23 6.27 11.02 12.64
N PHE A 24 7.54 10.70 12.38
CA PHE A 24 8.30 11.29 11.27
C PHE A 24 7.66 11.04 9.90
N LEU A 25 7.08 9.87 9.67
CA LEU A 25 6.48 9.51 8.38
C LEU A 25 5.05 10.05 8.20
N ILE A 26 4.26 10.08 9.28
CA ILE A 26 2.82 10.35 9.23
C ILE A 26 2.51 11.81 9.57
N GLU A 27 3.10 12.39 10.62
CA GLU A 27 2.78 13.76 11.06
C GLU A 27 2.89 14.80 9.95
N PRO A 28 3.92 14.79 9.06
CA PRO A 28 4.03 15.78 7.98
C PRO A 28 2.91 15.69 6.92
N LEU A 29 2.14 14.61 6.92
CA LEU A 29 1.04 14.37 5.98
C LEU A 29 -0.31 14.84 6.54
N LEU A 30 -0.40 15.07 7.85
CA LEU A 30 -1.59 15.48 8.57
C LEU A 30 -1.75 17.00 8.55
N GLU A 31 -3.00 17.45 8.59
CA GLU A 31 -3.35 18.83 8.87
C GLU A 31 -3.42 19.09 10.37
N SER A 32 -3.88 18.08 11.12
CA SER A 32 -3.98 18.10 12.58
C SER A 32 -3.16 16.96 13.21
N PRO A 33 -1.82 17.08 13.26
CA PRO A 33 -0.96 16.06 13.85
C PRO A 33 -1.25 15.80 15.34
N GLU A 34 -1.78 16.79 16.07
CA GLU A 34 -2.18 16.66 17.47
C GLU A 34 -3.34 15.67 17.71
N LEU A 35 -4.10 15.33 16.67
CA LEU A 35 -5.21 14.37 16.72
C LEU A 35 -4.78 12.96 16.31
N LEU A 36 -3.50 12.75 15.98
CA LEU A 36 -2.95 11.44 15.69
C LEU A 36 -2.94 10.60 16.97
N ASN A 37 -3.68 9.50 16.96
CA ASN A 37 -3.58 8.48 17.99
C ASN A 37 -2.73 7.31 17.48
N PHE A 38 -1.70 6.97 18.24
CA PHE A 38 -0.75 5.90 17.95
C PHE A 38 -0.64 4.97 19.14
N ASP A 39 -0.83 3.67 18.88
CA ASP A 39 -0.61 2.60 19.84
C ASP A 39 0.34 1.56 19.22
N CYS A 40 1.34 1.14 20.00
CA CYS A 40 2.36 0.18 19.57
C CYS A 40 2.46 -0.96 20.57
N GLU A 41 2.03 -2.14 20.15
CA GLU A 41 2.05 -3.36 20.94
C GLU A 41 3.15 -4.29 20.43
N LEU A 42 4.14 -4.54 21.29
CA LEU A 42 5.25 -5.46 21.03
C LEU A 42 4.94 -6.81 21.68
N VAL A 43 5.04 -7.90 20.90
CA VAL A 43 4.84 -9.27 21.38
C VAL A 43 6.18 -10.02 21.26
N PRO A 44 7.05 -9.99 22.30
CA PRO A 44 8.40 -10.56 22.23
C PRO A 44 8.42 -12.05 21.94
N SER A 45 7.42 -12.80 22.43
CA SER A 45 7.33 -14.26 22.26
C SER A 45 7.17 -14.68 20.81
N THR A 46 6.59 -13.83 19.95
CA THR A 46 6.33 -14.13 18.54
C THR A 46 7.10 -13.25 17.59
N LYS A 47 7.94 -12.34 18.09
CA LYS A 47 8.64 -11.31 17.31
C LYS A 47 7.68 -10.50 16.43
N ARG A 48 6.52 -10.16 16.99
CA ARG A 48 5.47 -9.40 16.27
C ARG A 48 5.34 -8.00 16.86
N VAL A 49 5.15 -7.04 15.97
CA VAL A 49 4.88 -5.64 16.30
C VAL A 49 3.54 -5.27 15.70
N TRP A 50 2.63 -4.74 16.52
CA TRP A 50 1.34 -4.22 16.08
C TRP A 50 1.35 -2.72 16.25
N ILE A 51 1.11 -2.02 15.16
CA ILE A 51 0.94 -0.58 15.16
C ILE A 51 -0.51 -0.29 14.80
N ARG A 52 -1.18 0.47 15.66
CA ARG A 52 -2.54 0.94 15.48
C ARG A 52 -2.52 2.46 15.34
N LEU A 53 -3.12 2.94 14.26
CA LEU A 53 -3.23 4.36 13.96
C LEU A 53 -4.69 4.77 13.87
N ALA A 54 -5.01 5.93 14.44
CA ALA A 54 -6.25 6.63 14.18
C ALA A 54 -5.97 8.13 13.97
N PHE A 55 -6.73 8.74 13.06
CA PHE A 55 -6.60 10.13 12.65
C PHE A 55 -7.93 10.63 12.07
N GLU A 56 -8.06 11.93 11.91
CA GLU A 56 -9.27 12.57 11.40
C GLU A 56 -9.61 12.18 9.95
N GLU A 57 -10.90 12.17 9.62
CA GLU A 57 -11.35 11.80 8.27
C GLU A 57 -10.81 12.76 7.19
N ASN A 58 -10.61 14.02 7.55
CA ASN A 58 -10.04 15.04 6.65
C ASN A 58 -8.59 14.69 6.22
N ASP A 59 -7.82 14.04 7.09
CA ASP A 59 -6.43 13.68 6.83
C ASP A 59 -6.27 12.36 6.06
N LYS A 60 -7.31 11.53 6.05
CA LYS A 60 -7.35 10.23 5.38
C LYS A 60 -6.90 10.31 3.92
N GLY A 61 -7.39 11.30 3.18
CA GLY A 61 -7.03 11.46 1.76
C GLY A 61 -5.52 11.62 1.54
N ARG A 62 -4.84 12.32 2.45
CA ARG A 62 -3.41 12.65 2.39
C ARG A 62 -2.55 11.45 2.80
N ILE A 63 -2.93 10.77 3.88
CA ILE A 63 -2.23 9.61 4.42
C ILE A 63 -2.32 8.40 3.47
N TYR A 64 -3.53 8.06 3.01
CA TYR A 64 -3.69 6.98 2.04
C TYR A 64 -3.04 7.35 0.70
N GLY A 65 -3.18 8.62 0.30
CA GLY A 65 -2.74 9.11 -0.99
C GLY A 65 -3.53 8.50 -2.15
N ARG A 66 -3.25 8.96 -3.37
CA ARG A 66 -3.96 8.50 -4.57
C ARG A 66 -3.73 7.01 -4.82
N GLY A 67 -4.80 6.21 -4.65
CA GLY A 67 -4.78 4.76 -4.83
C GLY A 67 -4.13 3.99 -3.67
N GLY A 68 -4.00 4.60 -2.49
CA GLY A 68 -3.38 3.94 -1.33
C GLY A 68 -1.86 3.83 -1.39
N ARG A 69 -1.21 4.47 -2.37
CA ARG A 69 0.24 4.35 -2.59
C ARG A 69 1.07 4.90 -1.44
N ASN A 70 0.61 5.99 -0.81
CA ASN A 70 1.36 6.63 0.25
C ASN A 70 1.37 5.74 1.51
N ILE A 71 0.21 5.24 1.92
CA ILE A 71 0.15 4.32 3.07
C ILE A 71 0.87 3.00 2.81
N GLN A 72 0.90 2.51 1.57
CA GLN A 72 1.70 1.33 1.22
C GLN A 72 3.20 1.60 1.34
N ALA A 73 3.66 2.80 0.98
CA ALA A 73 5.06 3.19 1.16
C ALA A 73 5.43 3.23 2.65
N VAL A 74 4.60 3.85 3.48
CA VAL A 74 4.79 3.87 4.95
C VAL A 74 4.85 2.45 5.51
N LYS A 75 3.88 1.58 5.14
CA LYS A 75 3.90 0.16 5.54
C LYS A 75 5.20 -0.53 5.17
N THR A 76 5.67 -0.32 3.95
CA THR A 76 6.92 -0.92 3.45
C THR A 76 8.12 -0.48 4.28
N VAL A 77 8.24 0.81 4.59
CA VAL A 77 9.34 1.34 5.41
C VAL A 77 9.32 0.73 6.82
N LEU A 78 8.16 0.73 7.49
CA LEU A 78 8.00 0.17 8.83
C LEU A 78 8.31 -1.34 8.86
N GLN A 79 7.80 -2.09 7.89
CA GLN A 79 8.08 -3.52 7.76
C GLN A 79 9.55 -3.78 7.48
N THR A 80 10.21 -2.96 6.66
CA THR A 80 11.64 -3.09 6.41
C THR A 80 12.44 -2.86 7.69
N ALA A 81 12.10 -1.83 8.47
CA ALA A 81 12.75 -1.56 9.76
C ALA A 81 12.60 -2.73 10.73
N ALA A 82 11.41 -3.33 10.82
CA ALA A 82 11.16 -4.52 11.64
C ALA A 82 11.91 -5.76 11.12
N ASN A 83 11.93 -5.97 9.81
CA ASN A 83 12.61 -7.11 9.19
C ASN A 83 14.12 -7.11 9.45
N ILE A 84 14.75 -5.93 9.53
CA ILE A 84 16.19 -5.80 9.83
C ILE A 84 16.51 -6.41 11.21
N VAL A 85 15.61 -6.29 12.19
CA VAL A 85 15.78 -6.88 13.53
C VAL A 85 15.11 -8.26 13.68
N GLY A 86 14.57 -8.81 12.58
CA GLY A 86 13.90 -10.11 12.55
C GLY A 86 12.48 -10.12 13.14
N ASP A 87 11.86 -8.94 13.27
CA ASP A 87 10.47 -8.79 13.70
C ASP A 87 9.51 -8.72 12.50
N THR A 88 8.25 -9.09 12.71
CA THR A 88 7.16 -8.92 11.73
C THR A 88 6.20 -7.83 12.20
N LEU A 89 6.01 -6.80 11.37
CA LEU A 89 5.17 -5.65 11.70
C LEU A 89 3.82 -5.66 10.98
N TYR A 90 2.76 -5.41 11.76
CA TYR A 90 1.38 -5.28 11.31
C TYR A 90 0.89 -3.85 11.56
N LEU A 91 0.45 -3.17 10.51
CA LEU A 91 -0.12 -1.82 10.60
C LEU A 91 -1.64 -1.87 10.40
N GLU A 92 -2.37 -1.54 11.46
CA GLU A 92 -3.81 -1.33 11.47
C GLU A 92 -4.14 0.15 11.51
N ILE A 93 -5.13 0.54 10.72
CA ILE A 93 -5.62 1.92 10.67
C ILE A 93 -7.10 1.85 11.01
N TYR A 94 -7.47 2.46 12.13
CA TYR A 94 -8.86 2.60 12.51
C TYR A 94 -9.44 3.81 11.81
N ASP A 95 -10.52 3.55 11.12
CA ASP A 95 -11.38 4.50 10.46
C ASP A 95 -12.78 4.15 10.98
N GLU A 96 -13.50 5.11 11.56
CA GLU A 96 -14.82 4.83 12.16
C GLU A 96 -15.80 4.24 11.13
N GLN A 97 -15.55 4.45 9.84
CA GLN A 97 -16.31 3.90 8.71
C GLN A 97 -15.87 2.47 8.29
N GLY A 98 -14.79 1.95 8.86
CA GLY A 98 -14.09 0.72 8.44
C GLY A 98 -14.80 -0.59 8.77
N ARG A 99 -15.81 -0.59 9.65
CA ARG A 99 -16.60 -1.81 9.96
C ARG A 99 -17.36 -2.38 8.75
N ASN A 100 -17.45 -1.65 7.63
CA ASN A 100 -18.14 -2.09 6.41
C ASN A 100 -17.24 -2.51 5.24
N ARG A 101 -15.90 -2.42 5.35
CA ARG A 101 -14.97 -2.75 4.24
C ARG A 101 -14.34 -4.15 4.32
N SER A 102 -14.84 -5.02 5.20
CA SER A 102 -14.67 -6.47 4.99
C SER A 102 -15.63 -6.91 3.90
N ARG A 103 -15.21 -6.74 2.65
CA ARG A 103 -15.66 -7.52 1.50
C ARG A 103 -14.71 -7.23 0.36
N ASN A 104 -13.83 -8.21 0.13
CA ASN A 104 -13.49 -8.60 -1.23
C ASN A 104 -14.79 -8.83 -2.01
N SER A 105 -15.42 -7.77 -2.49
CA SER A 105 -16.39 -7.85 -3.57
C SER A 105 -15.58 -8.05 -4.84
N ARG A 106 -15.04 -9.27 -5.01
CA ARG A 106 -14.90 -9.81 -6.37
C ARG A 106 -16.29 -9.68 -6.98
N PRO A 107 -16.49 -8.91 -8.06
CA PRO A 107 -17.77 -9.00 -8.75
C PRO A 107 -17.96 -10.46 -9.15
N PRO A 108 -19.15 -11.06 -8.93
CA PRO A 108 -19.39 -12.40 -9.42
C PRO A 108 -19.18 -12.35 -10.93
N ILE A 109 -18.28 -13.20 -11.44
CA ILE A 109 -18.16 -13.44 -12.87
C ILE A 109 -19.49 -14.08 -13.26
N THR A 110 -20.44 -13.26 -13.72
CA THR A 110 -21.65 -13.76 -14.34
C THR A 110 -21.21 -14.45 -15.63
N SER A 111 -21.06 -15.77 -15.58
CA SER A 111 -21.02 -16.60 -16.78
C SER A 111 -22.44 -16.62 -17.39
N SER A 112 -22.92 -15.47 -17.82
CA SER A 112 -24.04 -15.37 -18.75
C SER A 112 -23.44 -15.54 -20.14
N SER A 113 -23.35 -16.79 -20.61
CA SER A 113 -23.27 -17.07 -22.03
C SER A 113 -24.48 -16.41 -22.70
N PRO A 114 -24.30 -15.40 -23.57
CA PRO A 114 -25.40 -14.94 -24.40
C PRO A 114 -25.53 -15.97 -25.52
N ASN A 115 -26.70 -16.61 -25.62
CA ASN A 115 -27.11 -17.29 -26.84
C ASN A 115 -26.95 -16.31 -28.00
N LYS A 116 -25.94 -16.53 -28.85
CA LYS A 116 -25.83 -15.85 -30.14
C LYS A 116 -26.69 -16.62 -31.13
N GLU A 117 -27.94 -16.19 -31.22
CA GLU A 117 -28.71 -16.34 -32.45
C GLU A 117 -27.98 -15.61 -33.60
N SER A 118 -27.96 -16.28 -34.73
CA SER A 118 -27.40 -15.89 -36.01
C SER A 118 -27.86 -14.49 -36.44
N GLY A 119 -26.93 -13.64 -36.85
CA GLY A 119 -27.25 -12.35 -37.45
C GLY A 119 -26.00 -11.56 -37.81
N ASP A 120 -25.94 -11.14 -39.06
CA ASP A 120 -24.80 -10.62 -39.79
C ASP A 120 -24.11 -9.36 -39.26
N ALA A 121 -22.87 -9.21 -39.75
CA ALA A 121 -22.16 -7.97 -40.04
C ALA A 121 -21.42 -7.19 -38.93
N TYR A 122 -20.20 -6.79 -39.30
CA TYR A 122 -19.23 -5.87 -38.67
C TYR A 122 -18.16 -6.46 -37.74
N SER A 123 -17.19 -7.12 -38.38
CA SER A 123 -15.83 -7.30 -37.89
C SER A 123 -15.14 -5.95 -37.64
N LYS A 124 -15.08 -5.49 -36.39
CA LYS A 124 -14.16 -4.41 -35.98
C LYS A 124 -12.79 -5.02 -35.68
N LYS A 125 -11.89 -4.99 -36.67
CA LYS A 125 -10.47 -5.33 -36.53
C LYS A 125 -9.77 -4.34 -35.57
N PRO A 126 -8.80 -4.78 -34.74
CA PRO A 126 -8.07 -3.89 -33.84
C PRO A 126 -7.17 -2.91 -34.60
N VAL A 127 -7.22 -1.63 -34.20
CA VAL A 127 -6.47 -0.53 -34.79
C VAL A 127 -4.97 -0.72 -34.53
N ARG A 128 -4.22 -0.98 -35.61
CA ARG A 128 -2.76 -1.14 -35.60
C ARG A 128 -2.10 0.23 -35.39
N ARG A 129 -1.50 0.44 -34.21
CA ARG A 129 -0.76 1.67 -33.83
C ARG A 129 0.40 1.90 -34.81
N ARG A 130 0.28 2.89 -35.70
CA ARG A 130 1.34 3.27 -36.66
C ARG A 130 2.53 3.87 -35.91
N ARG A 131 3.70 3.22 -36.00
CA ARG A 131 5.00 3.84 -35.71
C ARG A 131 5.29 4.88 -36.79
N ARG A 132 5.56 6.13 -36.41
CA ARG A 132 6.08 7.17 -37.30
C ARG A 132 7.54 6.86 -37.59
N THR A 133 7.88 6.60 -38.85
CA THR A 133 9.26 6.61 -39.35
C THR A 133 9.60 8.01 -39.84
N ILE A 134 10.67 8.58 -39.32
CA ILE A 134 11.27 9.84 -39.75
C ILE A 134 12.17 9.51 -40.96
N LYS A 135 11.98 10.18 -42.10
CA LYS A 135 12.89 10.06 -43.27
C LYS A 135 14.02 11.09 -43.14
N PRO A 136 15.29 10.71 -43.39
CA PRO A 136 16.37 11.68 -43.52
C PRO A 136 16.33 12.40 -44.87
N GLN A 137 16.78 13.66 -44.84
CA GLN A 137 16.95 14.59 -45.96
C GLN A 137 18.16 14.15 -46.81
N PHE A 138 18.05 14.27 -48.14
CA PHE A 138 19.18 14.35 -49.04
C PHE A 138 19.20 15.74 -49.66
#